data_AF-A0A1S2M685-F1
#
_entry.id   AF-A0A1S2M685-F1
#
_cell.length_a   1.000
_cell.length_b   1.000
_cell.length_c   1.000
_cell.angle_alpha   90.00
_cell.angle_beta   90.00
_cell.angle_gamma   90.00
#
_symmetry.space_group_name_H-M   'P 1'
#
loop_
_entity.id
_entity.type
_entity.pdbx_description
1 polymer ?
#
loop_
_entity_poly.entity_id
_entity_poly.type
_entity_poly.pdbx_seq_one_letter_code
_entity_poly.pdbx_strand_id
1 'polypeptide(L)'
;MLDTILNLDDNVEVIHYSKQNEQWDIILKLITKATSCPSCNCVSTRIHSKYTRRIQDLPMNNLMVCFTIQLNKWYCDNSVCQTKIFTERLSWLESYRRRTKRCEDVLRKIAFSTSCLQAEKISYELKVPASNDTLLRIIKNTFQWDVFFVFGN
;
A
#
# COMPACT_ATOMS: atom_id res chain seq x y z
N MET A 1 14.14 -15.43 3.28
CA MET A 1 14.73 -14.61 4.37
C MET A 1 14.13 -13.20 4.37
N LEU A 2 13.98 -12.52 3.23
CA LEU A 2 13.29 -11.22 3.15
C LEU A 2 11.76 -11.33 3.25
N ASP A 3 11.14 -12.39 2.72
CA ASP A 3 9.67 -12.53 2.71
C ASP A 3 9.07 -12.57 4.13
N THR A 4 9.74 -13.26 5.05
CA THR A 4 9.37 -13.34 6.47
C THR A 4 9.50 -11.99 7.19
N ILE A 5 10.46 -11.15 6.80
CA ILE A 5 10.67 -9.82 7.37
C ILE A 5 9.60 -8.83 6.88
N LEU A 6 9.12 -9.02 5.65
CA LEU A 6 8.17 -8.14 4.99
C LEU A 6 6.71 -8.54 5.21
N ASN A 7 6.45 -9.72 5.81
CA ASN A 7 5.12 -10.25 6.11
C ASN A 7 4.19 -10.20 4.88
N LEU A 8 4.72 -10.61 3.73
CA LEU A 8 4.01 -10.59 2.45
C LEU A 8 3.05 -11.78 2.36
N ASP A 9 1.92 -11.61 1.66
CA ASP A 9 1.00 -12.70 1.32
C ASP A 9 1.72 -13.84 0.58
N ASP A 10 1.27 -15.09 0.76
CA ASP A 10 1.79 -16.29 0.07
C ASP A 10 1.79 -16.18 -1.46
N ASN A 11 0.95 -15.29 -1.99
CA ASN A 11 0.79 -15.06 -3.43
C ASN A 11 1.75 -14.01 -4.00
N VAL A 12 2.69 -13.53 -3.21
CA VAL A 12 3.65 -12.49 -3.60
C VAL A 12 5.06 -13.04 -3.55
N GLU A 13 5.76 -12.91 -4.66
CA GLU A 13 7.15 -13.34 -4.80
C GLU A 13 8.07 -12.12 -4.97
N VAL A 14 9.19 -12.11 -4.24
CA VAL A 14 10.29 -11.16 -4.46
C VAL A 14 11.09 -11.62 -5.67
N ILE A 15 10.98 -10.89 -6.79
CA ILE A 15 11.77 -11.18 -8.01
C ILE A 15 13.20 -10.70 -7.85
N HIS A 16 13.35 -9.50 -7.29
CA HIS A 16 14.62 -8.81 -7.23
C HIS A 16 14.62 -7.84 -6.06
N TYR A 17 15.79 -7.61 -5.48
CA TYR A 17 16.02 -6.54 -4.54
C TYR A 17 17.39 -5.91 -4.78
N SER A 18 17.49 -4.60 -4.61
CA SER A 18 18.74 -3.88 -4.66
C SER A 18 18.77 -2.79 -3.60
N LYS A 19 19.98 -2.41 -3.19
CA LYS A 19 20.20 -1.26 -2.32
C LYS A 19 20.81 -0.13 -3.15
N GLN A 20 20.15 1.02 -3.20
CA GLN A 20 20.62 2.21 -3.90
C GLN A 20 20.29 3.45 -3.07
N ASN A 21 21.19 4.43 -2.99
CA ASN A 21 20.91 5.76 -2.41
C ASN A 21 20.13 5.73 -1.07
N GLU A 22 20.62 4.97 -0.10
CA GLU A 22 19.98 4.77 1.22
C GLU A 22 18.57 4.17 1.21
N GLN A 23 18.22 3.45 0.15
CA GLN A 23 16.92 2.80 -0.04
C GLN A 23 17.09 1.34 -0.47
N TRP A 24 16.19 0.49 0.02
CA TRP A 24 15.89 -0.82 -0.54
C TRP A 24 14.82 -0.66 -1.63
N ASP A 25 15.18 -1.01 -2.86
CA ASP A 25 14.24 -1.18 -3.96
C ASP A 25 13.97 -2.67 -4.16
N ILE A 26 12.73 -3.08 -3.91
CA ILE A 26 12.33 -4.48 -3.92
C ILE A 26 11.22 -4.65 -4.97
N ILE A 27 11.41 -5.57 -5.91
CA ILE A 27 10.45 -5.85 -6.98
C ILE A 27 9.62 -7.06 -6.58
N LEU A 28 8.31 -6.85 -6.47
CA LEU A 28 7.33 -7.86 -6.11
C LEU A 28 6.47 -8.23 -7.31
N LYS A 29 6.14 -9.51 -7.46
CA LYS A 29 5.18 -10.00 -8.45
C LYS A 29 4.18 -10.92 -7.81
N LEU A 30 2.94 -10.80 -8.26
CA LEU A 30 1.88 -11.71 -7.87
C LEU A 30 1.94 -12.98 -8.73
N ILE A 31 1.91 -14.14 -8.06
CA ILE A 31 1.93 -15.48 -8.67
C ILE A 31 0.55 -16.15 -8.67
N THR A 32 -0.49 -15.42 -8.31
CA THR A 32 -1.88 -15.87 -8.34
C THR A 32 -2.32 -16.32 -9.71
N LYS A 33 -3.01 -17.46 -9.73
CA LYS A 33 -3.60 -18.07 -10.93
C LYS A 33 -5.09 -17.78 -11.08
N ALA A 34 -5.74 -17.39 -9.98
CA ALA A 34 -7.15 -17.03 -9.94
C ALA A 34 -7.39 -16.07 -8.78
N THR A 35 -8.43 -15.25 -8.88
CA THR A 35 -8.86 -14.35 -7.81
C THR A 35 -10.35 -14.05 -7.93
N SER A 36 -11.00 -13.72 -6.82
CA SER A 36 -12.41 -13.38 -6.80
C SER A 36 -12.64 -11.93 -7.22
N CYS A 37 -13.64 -11.71 -8.09
CA CYS A 37 -14.09 -10.37 -8.43
C CYS A 37 -14.60 -9.65 -7.16
N PRO A 38 -14.11 -8.44 -6.84
CA PRO A 38 -14.53 -7.73 -5.62
C PRO A 38 -16.00 -7.31 -5.63
N SER A 39 -16.66 -7.31 -6.80
CA SER A 39 -18.04 -6.85 -6.95
C SER A 39 -19.07 -7.99 -6.89
N CYS A 40 -18.75 -9.16 -7.45
CA CYS A 40 -19.69 -10.29 -7.53
C CYS A 40 -19.14 -11.61 -6.93
N ASN A 41 -17.92 -11.58 -6.39
CA ASN A 41 -17.21 -12.71 -5.80
C ASN A 41 -16.97 -13.92 -6.74
N CYS A 42 -17.25 -13.78 -8.04
CA CYS A 42 -16.96 -14.82 -9.03
C CYS A 42 -15.45 -15.00 -9.18
N VAL A 43 -14.99 -16.25 -9.09
CA VAL A 43 -13.60 -16.63 -9.31
C VAL A 43 -13.27 -16.40 -10.77
N SER A 44 -12.26 -15.58 -11.02
CA SER A 44 -11.78 -15.26 -12.37
C SER A 44 -10.38 -15.81 -12.60
N THR A 45 -10.14 -16.37 -13.79
CA THR A 45 -8.85 -17.01 -14.15
C THR A 45 -8.18 -16.37 -15.37
N ARG A 46 -8.88 -15.45 -16.06
CA ARG A 46 -8.36 -14.77 -17.24
C ARG A 46 -7.70 -13.44 -16.90
N ILE A 47 -6.40 -13.36 -17.13
CA ILE A 47 -5.63 -12.12 -17.00
C ILE A 47 -5.90 -11.22 -18.22
N HIS A 48 -6.26 -9.97 -17.97
CA HIS A 48 -6.40 -8.94 -18.99
C HIS A 48 -5.06 -8.24 -19.27
N SER A 49 -4.41 -7.74 -18.23
CA SER A 49 -3.16 -6.97 -18.32
C SER A 49 -2.45 -6.94 -16.98
N LYS A 50 -1.23 -6.41 -16.94
CA LYS A 50 -0.46 -6.18 -15.72
C LYS A 50 -0.37 -4.70 -15.41
N TYR A 51 -0.29 -4.36 -14.13
CA TYR A 51 -0.20 -2.99 -13.65
C TYR A 51 0.89 -2.88 -12.58
N THR A 52 1.82 -1.96 -12.77
CA THR A 52 2.93 -1.75 -11.83
C THR A 52 2.73 -0.48 -11.03
N ARG A 53 2.96 -0.54 -9.72
CA ARG A 53 3.00 0.66 -8.85
C ARG A 53 4.11 0.59 -7.81
N ARG A 54 4.62 1.76 -7.44
CA ARG A 54 5.58 1.94 -6.34
C ARG A 54 4.84 2.16 -5.02
N ILE A 55 5.24 1.41 -3.99
CA ILE A 55 4.69 1.45 -2.64
C ILE A 55 5.81 1.74 -1.67
N GLN A 56 5.67 2.78 -0.87
CA GLN A 56 6.58 3.06 0.23
C GLN A 56 6.16 2.26 1.47
N ASP A 57 7.15 1.75 2.20
CA ASP A 57 6.94 0.98 3.41
C ASP A 57 7.79 1.51 4.59
N LEU A 58 7.66 0.87 5.75
CA LEU A 58 8.52 1.14 6.90
C LEU A 58 9.99 0.82 6.60
N PRO A 59 10.93 1.57 7.21
CA PRO A 59 12.33 1.41 6.94
C PRO A 59 12.85 0.07 7.45
N MET A 60 13.90 -0.42 6.79
CA MET A 60 14.62 -1.63 7.16
C MET A 60 16.10 -1.28 7.30
N ASN A 61 16.68 -1.55 8.47
CA ASN A 61 18.07 -1.21 8.81
C ASN A 61 18.39 0.29 8.59
N ASN A 62 17.46 1.17 9.00
CA ASN A 62 17.57 2.64 8.84
C ASN A 62 17.68 3.11 7.38
N LEU A 63 17.21 2.29 6.44
CA LEU A 63 17.10 2.61 5.02
C LEU A 63 15.64 2.68 4.61
N MET A 64 15.33 3.57 3.68
CA MET A 64 13.99 3.65 3.10
C MET A 64 13.65 2.31 2.42
N VAL A 65 12.38 1.93 2.40
CA VAL A 65 11.93 0.72 1.69
C VAL A 65 10.88 1.11 0.67
N CYS A 66 11.11 0.73 -0.58
CA CYS A 66 10.15 0.90 -1.66
C CYS A 66 9.94 -0.41 -2.40
N PHE A 67 8.68 -0.85 -2.47
CA PHE A 67 8.27 -1.94 -3.33
C PHE A 67 7.88 -1.41 -4.71
N THR A 68 8.32 -2.09 -5.76
CA THR A 68 7.72 -1.99 -7.09
C THR A 68 6.92 -3.26 -7.33
N ILE A 69 5.58 -3.15 -7.24
CA ILE A 69 4.68 -4.31 -7.29
C ILE A 69 4.03 -4.39 -8.66
N GLN A 70 4.16 -5.53 -9.33
CA GLN A 70 3.42 -5.87 -10.54
C GLN A 70 2.17 -6.69 -10.19
N LEU A 71 1.02 -6.03 -10.27
CA LEU A 71 -0.32 -6.57 -10.03
C LEU A 71 -0.95 -7.08 -11.33
N ASN A 72 -1.84 -8.05 -11.22
CA ASN A 72 -2.65 -8.51 -12.34
C ASN A 72 -4.00 -7.75 -12.39
N LYS A 73 -4.42 -7.38 -13.59
CA LYS A 73 -5.80 -7.02 -13.91
C LYS A 73 -6.47 -8.23 -14.51
N TRP A 74 -7.64 -8.58 -14.00
CA TRP A 74 -8.42 -9.76 -14.38
C TRP A 74 -9.66 -9.34 -15.14
N TYR A 75 -10.08 -10.15 -16.10
CA TYR A 75 -11.46 -10.10 -16.60
C TYR A 75 -12.37 -10.77 -15.58
N CYS A 76 -13.53 -10.16 -15.30
CA CYS A 76 -14.56 -10.84 -14.54
C CYS A 76 -15.22 -11.90 -15.43
N ASP A 77 -15.20 -13.15 -14.98
CA ASP A 77 -15.79 -14.27 -15.73
C ASP A 77 -17.32 -14.37 -15.56
N ASN A 78 -17.91 -13.54 -14.68
CA ASN A 78 -19.35 -13.38 -14.59
C ASN A 78 -19.87 -12.39 -15.67
N SER A 79 -20.57 -12.92 -16.66
CA SER A 79 -21.12 -12.16 -17.79
C SER A 79 -22.11 -11.07 -17.39
N VAL A 80 -22.87 -11.26 -16.30
CA VAL A 80 -23.86 -10.28 -15.81
C VAL A 80 -23.26 -9.25 -14.86
N CYS A 81 -21.99 -9.39 -14.45
CA CYS A 81 -21.33 -8.42 -13.58
C CYS A 81 -21.07 -7.10 -14.33
N GLN A 82 -21.38 -5.97 -13.68
CA GLN A 82 -21.06 -4.64 -14.21
C GLN A 82 -19.55 -4.37 -14.25
N THR A 83 -18.80 -4.93 -13.31
CA THR A 83 -17.34 -4.85 -13.28
C THR A 83 -16.74 -5.86 -14.26
N LYS A 84 -16.34 -5.40 -15.45
CA LYS A 84 -15.73 -6.27 -16.48
C LYS A 84 -14.25 -6.55 -16.26
N ILE A 85 -13.53 -5.58 -15.70
CA ILE A 85 -12.10 -5.69 -15.40
C ILE A 85 -11.89 -5.20 -13.98
N PHE A 86 -11.07 -5.91 -13.21
CA PHE A 86 -10.68 -5.48 -11.87
C PHE A 86 -9.21 -5.77 -11.60
N THR A 87 -8.60 -4.97 -10.74
CA THR A 87 -7.24 -5.24 -10.25
C THR A 87 -7.34 -6.16 -9.05
N GLU A 88 -6.41 -7.11 -9.00
CA GLU A 88 -6.25 -8.00 -7.87
C GLU A 88 -6.08 -7.25 -6.54
N ARG A 89 -6.71 -7.78 -5.48
CA ARG A 89 -6.68 -7.20 -4.13
C ARG A 89 -5.63 -7.92 -3.28
N LEU A 90 -4.84 -7.14 -2.55
CA LEU A 90 -3.84 -7.61 -1.60
C LEU A 90 -4.38 -7.37 -0.18
N SER A 91 -4.15 -8.30 0.74
CA SER A 91 -4.68 -8.20 2.11
C SER A 91 -4.03 -7.04 2.89
N TRP A 92 -2.75 -6.80 2.63
CA TRP A 92 -1.89 -5.82 3.31
C TRP A 92 -1.79 -4.47 2.58
N LEU A 93 -2.37 -4.36 1.37
CA LEU A 93 -2.28 -3.15 0.55
C LEU A 93 -3.60 -2.80 -0.14
N GLU A 94 -4.16 -1.70 0.31
CA GLU A 94 -5.40 -1.15 -0.22
C GLU A 94 -5.34 -0.74 -1.71
N SER A 95 -6.55 -0.64 -2.26
CA SER A 95 -6.89 -0.01 -3.53
C SER A 95 -6.15 1.31 -3.74
N TYR A 96 -5.33 1.47 -4.79
CA TYR A 96 -4.70 2.73 -5.18
C TYR A 96 -3.74 3.40 -4.18
N ARG A 97 -3.64 2.93 -2.92
CA ARG A 97 -2.66 3.44 -1.96
C ARG A 97 -1.24 3.26 -2.51
N ARG A 98 -0.39 4.23 -2.19
CA ARG A 98 1.05 4.26 -2.54
C ARG A 98 1.94 4.02 -1.32
N ARG A 99 1.34 3.65 -0.19
CA ARG A 99 1.99 3.32 1.08
C ARG A 99 1.34 2.09 1.66
N THR A 100 2.10 1.27 2.37
CA THR A 100 1.52 0.24 3.22
C THR A 100 0.73 0.89 4.36
N LYS A 101 -0.28 0.19 4.88
CA LYS A 101 -1.09 0.69 5.99
C LYS A 101 -0.22 1.04 7.20
N ARG A 102 0.71 0.16 7.57
CA ARG A 102 1.66 0.37 8.67
C ARG A 102 2.54 1.62 8.50
N CYS A 103 2.97 1.93 7.27
CA CYS A 103 3.73 3.15 6.98
C CYS A 103 2.83 4.39 7.12
N GLU A 104 1.61 4.35 6.56
CA GLU A 104 0.64 5.43 6.70
C GLU A 104 0.23 5.67 8.16
N ASP A 105 0.14 4.62 8.98
CA ASP A 105 -0.18 4.71 10.41
C ASP A 105 0.91 5.45 11.21
N VAL A 106 2.20 5.24 10.88
CA VAL A 106 3.30 6.00 11.50
C VAL A 106 3.23 7.46 11.11
N LEU A 107 3.03 7.75 9.82
CA LEU A 107 2.87 9.12 9.32
C LEU A 107 1.67 9.82 9.96
N ARG A 108 0.56 9.09 10.14
CA ARG A 108 -0.63 9.59 10.83
C ARG A 108 -0.31 9.97 12.27
N LYS A 109 0.35 9.08 13.03
CA LYS A 109 0.71 9.33 14.43
C LYS A 109 1.57 10.58 14.60
N ILE A 110 2.63 10.73 13.79
CA ILE A 110 3.48 11.93 13.86
C ILE A 110 2.71 13.20 13.45
N ALA A 111 1.85 13.11 12.42
CA ALA A 111 1.06 14.25 11.96
C ALA A 111 0.02 14.72 12.99
N PHE A 112 -0.54 13.82 13.80
CA PHE A 112 -1.43 14.17 14.90
C PHE A 112 -0.70 14.66 16.16
N SER A 113 0.57 14.27 16.34
CA SER A 113 1.35 14.61 17.53
C SER A 113 2.08 15.95 17.41
N THR A 114 2.18 16.50 16.19
CA THR A 114 2.91 17.76 15.93
C THR A 114 2.29 18.51 14.75
N SER A 115 2.87 19.64 14.34
CA SER A 115 2.46 20.32 13.11
C SER A 115 2.91 19.53 11.86
N CYS A 116 2.15 19.59 10.76
CA CYS A 116 2.51 18.88 9.53
C CYS A 116 3.86 19.33 8.94
N LEU A 117 4.29 20.58 9.16
CA LEU A 117 5.62 21.07 8.78
C LEU A 117 6.74 20.38 9.58
N GLN A 118 6.52 20.14 10.87
CA GLN A 118 7.49 19.44 11.70
C GLN A 118 7.44 17.93 11.45
N ALA A 119 6.25 17.36 11.27
CA ALA A 119 6.07 15.96 10.91
C ALA A 119 6.71 15.63 9.56
N GLU A 120 6.75 16.56 8.59
CA GLU A 120 7.50 16.37 7.35
C GLU A 120 8.98 16.10 7.64
N LYS A 121 9.64 16.97 8.42
CA LYS A 121 11.05 16.80 8.79
C LYS A 121 11.29 15.46 9.51
N ILE A 122 10.46 15.17 10.50
CA ILE A 122 10.52 13.89 11.25
C ILE A 122 10.34 12.70 10.30
N SER A 123 9.46 12.79 9.30
CA SER A 123 9.25 11.70 8.33
C SER A 123 10.50 11.38 7.51
N TYR A 124 11.29 12.39 7.14
CA TYR A 124 12.57 12.19 6.46
C TYR A 124 13.61 11.54 7.39
N GLU A 125 13.67 11.98 8.66
CA GLU A 125 14.54 11.38 9.67
C GLU A 125 14.19 9.91 9.95
N LEU A 126 12.88 9.60 10.02
CA LEU A 126 12.35 8.25 10.17
C LEU A 126 12.40 7.41 8.88
N LYS A 127 12.99 7.92 7.79
CA LYS A 127 13.12 7.22 6.49
C LYS A 127 11.77 6.77 5.91
N VAL A 128 10.71 7.54 6.18
CA VAL A 128 9.37 7.40 5.59
C VAL A 128 8.91 8.75 4.99
N PRO A 129 9.66 9.35 4.05
CA PRO A 129 9.39 10.70 3.57
C PRO A 129 7.94 10.94 3.12
N ALA A 130 7.35 12.01 3.64
CA ALA A 130 6.05 12.55 3.25
C ALA A 130 6.05 14.08 3.38
N SER A 131 5.53 14.77 2.37
CA SER A 131 5.40 16.24 2.40
C SER A 131 4.33 16.69 3.40
N ASN A 132 4.42 17.94 3.86
CA ASN A 132 3.39 18.62 4.64
C ASN A 132 1.97 18.41 4.06
N ASP A 133 1.78 18.60 2.76
CA ASP A 133 0.49 18.42 2.09
C ASP A 133 0.00 16.96 2.11
N THR A 134 0.94 16.02 2.01
CA THR A 134 0.63 14.59 2.14
C THR A 134 0.12 14.29 3.55
N LEU A 135 0.76 14.84 4.58
CA LEU A 135 0.39 14.66 5.98
C LEU A 135 -0.95 15.32 6.30
N LEU A 136 -1.20 16.54 5.82
CA LEU A 136 -2.51 17.19 5.91
C LEU A 136 -3.62 16.34 5.27
N ARG A 137 -3.34 15.73 4.11
CA ARG A 137 -4.29 14.82 3.47
C ARG A 137 -4.51 13.54 4.27
N ILE A 138 -3.48 12.98 4.91
CA ILE A 138 -3.62 11.82 5.81
C ILE A 138 -4.53 12.18 7.00
N ILE A 139 -4.33 13.33 7.64
CA ILE A 139 -5.20 13.82 8.71
C ILE A 139 -6.65 13.95 8.21
N LYS A 140 -6.87 14.67 7.10
CA LYS A 140 -8.21 14.88 6.54
C LYS A 140 -8.93 13.57 6.18
N ASN A 141 -8.19 12.60 5.63
CA ASN A 141 -8.73 11.29 5.27
C ASN A 141 -8.93 10.36 6.47
N THR A 142 -8.36 10.69 7.63
CA THR A 142 -8.63 9.97 8.89
C THR A 142 -10.01 10.37 9.41
N PHE A 143 -10.39 11.63 9.27
CA PHE A 143 -11.66 12.20 9.76
C PHE A 143 -12.88 11.95 8.85
N GLN A 144 -12.85 10.95 7.98
CA GLN A 144 -14.06 10.52 7.28
C GLN A 144 -14.92 9.66 8.25
N TRP A 145 -15.49 10.34 9.25
CA TRP A 145 -16.46 9.88 10.25
C TRP A 145 -16.09 8.64 11.08
N ASP A 146 -15.24 8.85 12.10
CA ASP A 146 -15.52 8.20 13.39
C ASP A 146 -16.83 8.80 13.89
N VAL A 147 -17.93 8.08 13.64
CA VAL A 147 -19.18 8.29 14.35
C VAL A 147 -18.87 7.99 15.83
N PHE A 148 -19.01 9.01 16.68
CA PHE A 148 -18.91 9.01 18.16
C PHE A 148 -17.51 9.16 18.79
N PHE A 149 -17.35 10.29 19.51
CA PHE A 149 -16.32 10.61 20.52
C PHE A 149 -14.89 10.82 19.96
N VAL A 150 -14.15 11.90 20.22
CA VAL A 150 -13.97 12.67 21.46
C VAL A 150 -13.56 14.10 21.10
N PHE A 151 -14.51 15.03 21.12
CA PHE A 151 -14.28 16.38 21.64
C PHE A 151 -15.47 16.66 22.53
N GLY A 152 -15.31 16.37 23.82
CA GLY A 152 -16.25 16.70 24.86
C GLY A 152 -15.47 17.31 26.02
N ASN A 153 -15.51 18.64 26.05
CA ASN A 153 -15.19 19.56 27.15
C ASN A 153 -13.84 19.43 27.86
#